data_AF-A0A349XQ73-F1
#
_entry.id   AF-A0A349XQ73-F1
#
_cell.length_a   1.000
_cell.length_b   1.000
_cell.length_c   1.000
_cell.angle_alpha   90.00
_cell.angle_beta   90.00
_cell.angle_gamma   90.00
#
_symmetry.space_group_name_H-M   'P 1'
#
loop_
_entity.id
_entity.type
_entity.pdbx_description
1 polymer ?
#
loop_
_entity_poly.entity_id
_entity_poly.type
_entity_poly.pdbx_seq_one_letter_code
_entity_poly.pdbx_strand_id
1 'polypeptide(L)'
;FQFITLAGFHQLNYGMFELARGYRDRQMAAYSELQEAEFAAEANGYTATKHQREVGTGYFDAVSLAISGGASSTTAMKESTEHDQFRPAAE
;
A
#
# COMPACT_ATOMS: atom_id res chain seq x y z
N PHE A 1 -32.92 0.00 -3.78
CA PHE A 1 -31.50 0.40 -3.81
C PHE A 1 -31.30 1.49 -2.77
N GLN A 2 -30.35 1.33 -1.85
CA GLN A 2 -29.98 2.33 -0.84
C GLN A 2 -28.47 2.55 -0.91
N PHE A 3 -28.01 3.79 -0.76
CA PHE A 3 -26.60 4.15 -0.85
C PHE A 3 -26.33 5.41 -0.02
N ILE A 4 -25.09 5.53 0.47
CA ILE A 4 -24.63 6.71 1.20
C ILE A 4 -23.90 7.61 0.20
N THR A 5 -24.52 8.74 -0.16
CA THR A 5 -24.01 9.66 -1.19
C THR A 5 -22.60 10.17 -0.91
N LEU A 6 -22.31 10.52 0.35
CA LEU A 6 -21.09 11.22 0.75
C LEU A 6 -20.09 10.36 1.53
N ALA A 7 -20.22 9.02 1.50
CA ALA A 7 -19.34 8.13 2.27
C ALA A 7 -17.85 8.38 1.96
N GLY A 8 -17.49 8.50 0.68
CA GLY A 8 -16.11 8.78 0.26
C GLY A 8 -15.61 10.15 0.74
N PHE A 9 -16.45 11.19 0.70
CA PHE A 9 -16.08 12.53 1.17
C PHE A 9 -15.78 12.51 2.68
N HIS A 10 -16.65 11.89 3.48
CA HIS A 10 -16.46 11.83 4.93
C HIS A 10 -15.22 10.99 5.32
N GLN A 11 -15.03 9.80 4.73
CA GLN A 11 -13.89 8.95 5.05
C GLN A 11 -12.55 9.59 4.68
N LEU A 12 -12.45 10.16 3.47
CA LEU A 12 -11.22 10.78 2.99
C LEU A 12 -10.83 11.99 3.86
N ASN A 13 -11.78 12.90 4.11
CA ASN A 13 -11.48 14.12 4.87
C ASN A 13 -11.21 13.83 6.34
N TYR A 14 -12.03 13.00 6.98
CA TYR A 14 -11.87 12.69 8.40
C TYR A 14 -10.57 11.90 8.66
N GLY A 15 -10.30 10.86 7.86
CA GLY A 15 -9.08 10.05 8.01
C GLY A 15 -7.81 10.90 7.86
N MET A 16 -7.76 11.75 6.83
CA MET A 16 -6.61 12.63 6.62
C MET A 16 -6.48 13.71 7.71
N PHE A 17 -7.60 14.27 8.20
CA PHE A 17 -7.57 15.24 9.30
C PHE A 17 -6.99 14.63 10.57
N GLU A 18 -7.43 13.43 10.94
CA GLU A 18 -6.93 12.72 12.12
C GLU A 18 -5.46 12.34 11.98
N LEU A 19 -5.04 11.86 10.80
CA LEU A 19 -3.63 11.59 10.50
C LEU A 19 -2.78 12.85 10.60
N ALA A 20 -3.18 13.96 9.97
CA ALA A 20 -2.45 15.23 10.01
C ALA A 20 -2.37 15.81 11.42
N ARG A 21 -3.45 15.69 12.21
CA ARG A 21 -3.50 16.09 13.62
C ARG A 21 -2.51 15.27 14.45
N GLY A 22 -2.53 13.95 14.32
CA GLY A 22 -1.58 13.07 15.01
C GLY A 22 -0.14 13.31 14.57
N TYR A 23 0.09 13.52 13.28
CA TYR A 23 1.42 13.78 12.72
C TYR A 23 2.00 15.11 13.18
N ARG A 24 1.20 16.17 13.31
CA ARG A 24 1.62 17.42 13.94
C ARG A 24 2.18 17.18 15.34
N ASP A 25 1.49 16.35 16.13
CA ASP A 25 1.80 16.17 17.56
C ASP A 25 2.91 15.15 17.82
N ARG A 26 2.94 14.04 17.05
CA ARG A 26 3.79 12.86 17.31
C ARG A 26 4.54 12.33 16.07
N GLN A 27 4.46 13.06 14.96
CA GLN A 27 5.19 12.80 13.71
C GLN A 27 5.07 11.34 13.27
N MET A 28 6.20 10.65 13.09
CA MET A 28 6.24 9.27 12.57
C MET A 28 5.52 8.26 13.46
N ALA A 29 5.33 8.52 14.76
CA ALA A 29 4.55 7.60 15.60
C ALA A 29 3.08 7.52 15.13
N ALA A 30 2.49 8.64 14.71
CA ALA A 30 1.13 8.65 14.18
C ALA A 30 1.02 7.95 12.83
N TYR A 31 2.04 8.04 11.98
CA TYR A 31 2.07 7.31 10.71
C TYR A 31 2.31 5.81 10.92
N SER A 32 3.17 5.43 11.86
CA SER A 32 3.41 4.03 12.22
C SER A 32 2.14 3.36 12.74
N GLU A 33 1.31 4.06 13.52
CA GLU A 33 0.00 3.55 13.95
C GLU A 33 -0.93 3.24 12.77
N LEU A 34 -0.93 4.07 11.73
CA LEU A 34 -1.68 3.80 10.50
C LEU A 34 -1.12 2.56 9.80
N GLN A 35 0.20 2.45 9.64
CA GLN A 35 0.84 1.32 8.99
C GLN A 35 0.61 -0.01 9.73
N GLU A 36 0.67 0.00 11.07
CA GLU A 36 0.33 -1.18 11.90
C GLU A 36 -1.14 -1.57 11.74
N ALA A 37 -2.04 -0.60 11.62
CA ALA A 37 -3.45 -0.87 11.33
C ALA A 37 -3.64 -1.48 9.93
N GLU A 38 -2.87 -1.05 8.92
CA GLU A 38 -2.86 -1.65 7.58
C GLU A 38 -2.38 -3.11 7.63
N PHE A 39 -1.28 -3.40 8.34
CA PHE A 39 -0.81 -4.77 8.54
C PHE A 39 -1.86 -5.63 9.26
N ALA A 40 -2.47 -5.13 10.33
CA ALA A 40 -3.52 -5.85 11.06
C ALA A 40 -4.75 -6.13 10.18
N ALA A 41 -5.06 -5.25 9.23
CA ALA A 41 -6.16 -5.42 8.29
C ALA A 41 -5.88 -6.47 7.20
N GLU A 42 -4.62 -6.89 6.98
CA GLU A 42 -4.29 -7.93 6.00
C GLU A 42 -5.00 -9.26 6.30
N ALA A 43 -5.20 -9.58 7.59
CA ALA A 43 -5.97 -10.75 8.03
C ALA A 43 -7.44 -10.73 7.56
N ASN A 44 -7.97 -9.55 7.23
CA ASN A 44 -9.32 -9.35 6.71
C ASN A 44 -9.34 -9.17 5.18
N GLY A 45 -8.20 -9.37 4.50
CA GLY A 45 -8.09 -9.27 3.05
C GLY A 45 -7.68 -7.88 2.53
N TYR A 46 -7.22 -6.96 3.38
CA TYR A 46 -6.60 -5.72 2.93
C TYR A 46 -5.23 -6.01 2.28
N THR A 47 -4.90 -5.35 1.17
CA THR A 47 -3.65 -5.64 0.43
C THR A 47 -2.77 -4.42 0.16
N ALA A 48 -3.31 -3.21 0.33
CA ALA A 48 -2.65 -1.99 -0.12
C ALA A 48 -1.45 -1.56 0.73
N THR A 49 -1.18 -2.23 1.86
CA THR A 49 0.11 -2.10 2.59
C THR A 49 1.29 -2.34 1.65
N LYS A 50 1.13 -3.29 0.71
CA LYS A 50 2.06 -3.57 -0.40
C LYS A 50 1.66 -2.74 -1.63
N HIS A 51 1.88 -1.43 -1.51
CA HIS A 51 1.37 -0.44 -2.45
C HIS A 51 2.00 -0.52 -3.85
N GLN A 52 3.23 -1.04 -4.02
CA GLN A 52 3.83 -1.24 -5.35
C GLN A 52 3.06 -2.32 -6.13
N ARG A 53 2.78 -3.46 -5.50
CA ARG A 53 1.89 -4.48 -6.07
C ARG A 53 0.50 -3.91 -6.35
N GLU A 54 -0.08 -3.17 -5.41
CA GLU A 54 -1.45 -2.66 -5.50
C GLU A 54 -1.67 -1.76 -6.73
N VAL A 55 -0.67 -0.94 -7.08
CA VAL A 55 -0.72 -0.08 -8.28
C VAL A 55 -0.26 -0.77 -9.57
N GLY A 56 0.02 -2.08 -9.51
CA GLY A 56 0.29 -2.90 -10.68
C GLY A 56 1.76 -2.95 -11.12
N THR A 57 2.73 -2.60 -10.28
CA THR A 57 4.15 -2.65 -10.64
C THR A 57 4.55 -4.05 -11.17
N GLY A 58 4.11 -5.13 -10.49
CA GLY A 58 4.35 -6.49 -10.96
C GLY A 58 3.67 -6.85 -12.30
N TYR A 59 2.53 -6.22 -12.61
CA TYR A 59 1.87 -6.39 -13.90
C TYR A 59 2.72 -5.76 -15.02
N PHE A 60 3.24 -4.55 -14.81
CA PHE A 60 4.09 -3.88 -15.79
C PHE A 60 5.48 -4.52 -15.92
N ASP A 61 6.00 -5.16 -14.87
CA ASP A 61 7.18 -6.04 -14.97
C ASP A 61 6.90 -7.24 -15.88
N ALA A 62 5.73 -7.89 -15.75
CA ALA A 62 5.37 -9.01 -16.63
C ALA A 62 5.23 -8.57 -18.10
N VAL A 63 4.66 -7.38 -18.35
CA VAL A 63 4.63 -6.77 -19.69
C VAL A 63 6.04 -6.54 -20.23
N SER A 64 6.93 -5.96 -19.42
CA SER A 64 8.33 -5.70 -19.79
C SER A 64 9.09 -6.99 -20.13
N LEU A 65 8.87 -8.05 -19.36
CA LEU A 65 9.45 -9.36 -19.60
C LEU A 65 8.88 -10.01 -20.87
N ALA A 66 7.57 -9.91 -21.13
CA ALA A 66 6.96 -10.42 -22.35
C ALA A 66 7.53 -9.74 -23.60
N ILE A 67 7.70 -8.40 -23.57
CA ILE A 67 8.27 -7.62 -24.68
C ILE A 67 9.73 -7.97 -24.93
N SER A 68 10.52 -8.13 -23.86
CA SER A 68 11.97 -8.36 -23.95
C SER A 68 12.35 -9.83 -24.14
N GLY A 69 11.39 -10.76 -24.24
CA GLY A 69 11.69 -12.19 -24.23
C GLY A 69 12.36 -12.65 -22.92
N GLY A 70 12.07 -11.97 -21.81
CA GLY A 70 12.64 -12.27 -20.49
C GLY A 70 14.00 -11.63 -20.20
N ALA A 71 14.55 -10.81 -21.10
CA ALA A 71 15.90 -10.26 -20.98
C ALA A 71 15.99 -8.83 -20.38
N SER A 72 14.86 -8.25 -19.95
CA SER A 72 14.86 -6.92 -19.33
C SER A 72 15.71 -6.89 -18.05
N SER A 73 16.63 -5.93 -17.97
CA SER A 73 17.48 -5.67 -16.80
C SER A 73 16.96 -4.56 -15.89
N THR A 74 15.77 -4.02 -16.17
CA THR A 74 15.21 -2.84 -15.50
C THR A 74 13.78 -3.07 -15.01
N THR A 75 13.44 -4.31 -14.61
CA THR A 75 12.19 -4.58 -13.90
C THR A 75 12.24 -4.00 -12.49
N ALA A 76 11.09 -3.63 -11.93
CA ALA A 76 11.00 -2.81 -10.74
C ALA A 76 10.87 -3.61 -9.44
N MET A 77 10.11 -4.71 -9.42
CA MET A 77 9.73 -5.36 -8.16
C MET A 77 10.87 -6.07 -7.45
N LYS A 78 11.78 -6.71 -8.19
CA LYS A 78 12.78 -7.65 -7.63
C LYS A 78 13.72 -7.01 -6.62
N GLU A 79 14.08 -5.74 -6.81
CA GLU A 79 15.02 -4.99 -5.96
C GLU A 79 14.31 -3.84 -5.22
N SER A 80 12.99 -3.94 -5.05
CA SER A 80 12.19 -2.94 -4.34
C SER A 80 12.24 -3.14 -2.82
N THR A 81 12.10 -2.05 -2.06
CA THR A 81 11.95 -2.15 -0.59
C THR A 81 10.70 -2.93 -0.19
N GLU A 82 9.66 -2.94 -1.01
CA GLU A 82 8.47 -3.78 -0.78
C GLU A 82 8.83 -5.26 -0.76
N HIS A 83 9.62 -5.73 -1.72
CA HIS A 83 10.11 -7.11 -1.76
C HIS A 83 10.92 -7.48 -0.51
N ASP A 84 11.77 -6.55 -0.05
CA ASP A 84 12.73 -6.84 1.03
C ASP A 84 12.14 -6.66 2.44
N GLN A 85 11.22 -5.71 2.64
CA GLN A 85 10.77 -5.27 3.97
C GLN A 85 9.32 -5.64 4.30
N PHE A 86 8.48 -5.97 3.30
CA PHE A 86 7.05 -6.29 3.50
C PHE A 86 6.79 -7.80 3.38
N ARG A 87 7.74 -8.60 3.85
CA ARG A 87 7.63 -10.05 3.93
C ARG A 87 6.74 -10.42 5.13
N PRO A 88 6.01 -11.54 5.09
CA PRO A 88 5.37 -12.07 6.29
C PRO A 88 6.40 -12.14 7.42
N ALA A 89 6.00 -11.80 8.65
CA ALA A 89 6.86 -11.99 9.82
C ALA A 89 7.35 -13.44 9.81
N ALA A 90 8.66 -13.66 9.94
CA ALA A 90 9.22 -14.99 9.98
C ALA A 90 8.53 -15.79 11.11
N GLU A 91 7.90 -16.91 10.75
CA GLU A 91 7.43 -17.91 11.73
C GLU A 91 8.61 -18.51 12.51
#